data_AF-A0A9P0P2F2-F1
#
_entry.id   AF-A0A9P0P2F2-F1
#
_cell.length_a   1.000
_cell.length_b   1.000
_cell.length_c   1.000
_cell.angle_alpha   90.00
_cell.angle_beta   90.00
_cell.angle_gamma   90.00
#
_symmetry.space_group_name_H-M   'P 1'
#
loop_
_entity.id
_entity.type
_entity.pdbx_description
1 polymer ?
#
loop_
_entity_poly.entity_id
_entity_poly.type
_entity_poly.pdbx_seq_one_letter_code
_entity_poly.pdbx_strand_id
1 'polypeptide(L)' 'MKILLISFTFLASLVVLSSAEQQHAKPVIVPGPGSENNLMSCNHKECVFSCRDKAWITGFCLFGKCYCVKI' A
#
# COMPACT_ATOMS: atom_id res chain seq x y z
N MET A 1 -38.86 30.45 -5.19
CA MET A 1 -37.87 29.94 -4.21
C MET A 1 -37.55 28.44 -4.32
N LYS A 2 -38.47 27.56 -4.75
CA LYS A 2 -38.22 26.10 -4.89
C LYS A 2 -37.09 25.73 -5.88
N ILE A 3 -36.89 26.52 -6.93
CA ILE A 3 -35.87 26.30 -7.97
C ILE A 3 -34.43 26.43 -7.41
N LEU A 4 -34.22 27.33 -6.44
CA LEU A 4 -32.92 27.50 -5.79
C LEU A 4 -32.53 26.27 -4.95
N LEU A 5 -33.51 25.61 -4.30
CA LEU A 5 -33.27 24.43 -3.49
C LEU A 5 -32.83 23.23 -4.33
N ILE A 6 -33.40 23.06 -5.53
CA ILE A 6 -33.06 21.97 -6.46
C ILE A 6 -31.62 22.13 -6.97
N SER A 7 -31.20 23.36 -7.28
CA SER A 7 -29.84 23.68 -7.70
C SER A 7 -28.80 23.35 -6.61
N PHE A 8 -29.09 23.69 -5.35
CA PHE A 8 -28.21 23.38 -4.22
C PHE A 8 -28.01 21.87 -4.03
N THR A 9 -29.07 21.07 -4.18
CA THR A 9 -28.97 19.61 -4.04
C THR A 9 -28.15 18.94 -5.15
N PHE A 10 -28.23 19.47 -6.38
CA PHE A 10 -27.45 18.97 -7.51
C PHE A 10 -25.95 19.23 -7.34
N LEU A 11 -25.59 20.43 -6.88
CA LEU A 11 -24.20 20.80 -6.62
C LEU A 11 -23.59 19.95 -5.51
N ALA A 12 -24.32 19.69 -4.43
CA ALA A 12 -23.86 18.83 -3.33
C ALA A 12 -23.57 17.40 -3.80
N SER A 13 -24.42 16.85 -4.67
CA SER A 13 -24.28 15.49 -5.18
C SER A 13 -23.05 15.31 -6.08
N LEU A 14 -22.72 16.32 -6.89
CA LEU A 14 -21.54 16.29 -7.77
C LEU A 14 -20.22 16.36 -6.99
N VAL A 15 -20.17 17.09 -5.87
CA VAL A 15 -18.98 17.19 -5.00
C VAL A 15 -18.65 15.84 -4.32
N VAL A 16 -19.66 15.03 -4.02
CA VAL A 16 -19.46 13.69 -3.44
C VAL A 16 -18.85 12.71 -4.45
N LEU A 17 -19.16 12.84 -5.75
CA LEU A 17 -18.55 11.98 -6.77
C LEU A 17 -17.08 12.32 -7.04
N SER A 18 -16.67 13.59 -6.94
CA SER A 18 -15.27 13.99 -7.17
C SER A 18 -14.31 13.56 -6.05
N SER A 19 -14.81 13.12 -4.90
CA SER A 19 -13.99 12.65 -3.78
C SER A 19 -13.67 11.15 -3.84
N ALA A 20 -14.18 10.44 -4.85
CA ALA A 20 -13.79 9.06 -5.16
C ALA A 20 -12.52 9.00 -6.03
N GLU A 21 -11.50 9.82 -5.75
CA GLU A 21 -10.15 9.51 -6.21
C GLU A 21 -9.59 8.41 -5.31
N GLN A 22 -9.67 7.17 -5.78
CA GLN A 22 -8.90 6.09 -5.18
C GLN A 22 -7.42 6.47 -5.26
N GLN A 23 -6.85 6.82 -4.12
CA GLN A 23 -5.41 6.83 -3.89
C GLN A 23 -4.88 5.39 -4.05
N HIS A 24 -4.76 4.94 -5.30
CA HIS A 24 -4.05 3.72 -5.67
C HIS A 24 -2.57 3.99 -5.47
N ALA A 25 -2.13 3.98 -4.21
CA ALA A 25 -0.74 4.15 -3.89
C ALA A 25 0.04 2.95 -4.44
N LYS A 26 1.03 3.25 -5.28
CA LYS A 26 1.79 2.28 -6.07
C LYS A 26 2.70 1.49 -5.13
N PRO A 27 2.66 0.15 -5.14
CA PRO A 27 3.55 -0.65 -4.31
C PRO A 27 5.01 -0.38 -4.71
N VAL A 28 5.84 -0.02 -3.72
CA VAL A 28 7.29 0.14 -3.83
C VAL A 28 7.96 -1.09 -3.24
N ILE A 29 8.84 -1.71 -4.01
CA ILE A 29 9.64 -2.87 -3.61
C ILE A 29 11.01 -2.38 -3.14
N VAL A 30 11.40 -2.69 -1.91
CA VAL A 30 12.70 -2.31 -1.33
C VAL A 30 13.47 -3.53 -0.82
N PRO A 31 14.81 -3.51 -0.81
CA PRO A 31 15.60 -4.54 -0.14
C PRO A 31 15.28 -4.59 1.35
N GLY A 32 15.00 -5.78 1.89
CA GLY A 32 14.68 -5.98 3.30
C GLY A 32 15.93 -6.18 4.18
N PRO A 33 15.83 -5.97 5.50
CA PRO A 33 16.88 -6.33 6.44
C PRO A 33 16.97 -7.86 6.57
N GLY A 34 18.14 -8.42 6.29
CA GLY A 34 18.43 -9.82 6.58
C GLY A 34 18.45 -10.74 5.35
N SER A 35 19.67 -11.08 4.95
CA SER A 35 20.16 -12.45 5.19
C SER A 35 21.68 -12.39 5.29
N GLU A 36 22.21 -11.66 6.28
CA GLU A 36 23.68 -11.58 6.49
C GLU A 36 24.24 -12.86 7.11
N ASN A 37 23.37 -13.75 7.61
CA ASN A 37 23.76 -15.06 8.12
C ASN A 37 23.01 -16.14 7.32
N ASN A 38 23.76 -16.90 6.52
CA ASN A 38 23.36 -18.02 5.66
C ASN A 38 23.00 -17.65 4.22
N LEU A 39 24.06 -17.68 3.42
CA LEU A 39 24.20 -17.53 1.98
C LEU A 39 23.30 -18.42 1.08
N MET A 40 22.21 -19.03 1.56
CA MET A 40 21.40 -19.94 0.73
C MET A 40 19.90 -20.12 1.05
N SER A 41 19.36 -19.56 2.14
CA SER A 41 17.94 -19.79 2.45
C SER A 41 17.28 -18.53 2.99
N CYS A 42 16.68 -17.75 2.08
CA CYS A 42 15.75 -16.71 2.50
C CYS A 42 14.53 -17.38 3.12
N ASN A 43 14.39 -17.25 4.44
CA ASN A 43 13.22 -17.73 5.16
C ASN A 43 12.06 -16.76 4.92
N HIS A 44 11.07 -17.19 4.15
CA HIS A 44 9.90 -16.36 3.81
C HIS A 44 9.16 -15.84 5.05
N LYS A 45 9.02 -16.65 6.11
CA LYS A 45 8.31 -16.22 7.33
C LYS A 45 9.06 -15.11 8.05
N GLU A 46 10.37 -15.24 8.14
CA GLU A 46 11.25 -14.23 8.76
C GLU A 46 11.29 -12.95 7.92
N CYS A 47 11.39 -13.06 6.60
CA CYS A 47 11.33 -11.92 5.68
C CYS A 47 10.03 -11.13 5.85
N VAL A 48 8.87 -11.80 5.85
CA VAL A 48 7.57 -11.15 6.07
C VAL A 48 7.51 -10.48 7.44
N PHE A 49 7.98 -11.15 8.49
CA PHE A 49 7.97 -10.60 9.85
C PHE A 49 8.83 -9.35 9.96
N SER A 50 10.07 -9.39 9.45
CA SER A 50 11.00 -8.26 9.45
C SER A 50 10.51 -7.09 8.60
N CYS A 51 9.82 -7.35 7.49
CA CYS A 51 9.22 -6.28 6.70
C CYS A 51 8.05 -5.62 7.47
N ARG A 52 7.22 -6.41 8.15
CA ARG A 52 6.11 -5.90 8.95
C ARG A 52 6.56 -5.11 10.17
N ASP A 53 7.65 -5.53 10.81
CA ASP A 53 8.28 -4.78 11.92
C ASP A 53 8.65 -3.35 11.50
N LYS A 54 8.99 -3.14 10.22
CA LYS A 54 9.28 -1.82 9.62
C LYS A 54 8.04 -1.09 9.08
N ALA A 55 6.84 -1.51 9.48
CA ALA A 55 5.57 -0.99 8.98
C ALA A 55 5.38 -1.13 7.45
N TRP A 56 6.04 -2.11 6.84
CA TRP A 56 5.77 -2.50 5.45
C TRP A 56 4.69 -3.59 5.41
N ILE A 57 4.02 -3.74 4.27
CA ILE A 57 2.82 -4.57 4.16
C ILE A 57 3.17 -6.05 4.20
N THR A 58 4.23 -6.41 3.46
CA THR A 58 4.68 -7.79 3.35
C THR A 58 6.13 -7.86 2.87
N GLY A 59 6.68 -9.07 2.83
CA GLY A 59 7.94 -9.41 2.22
C GLY A 59 7.87 -10.66 1.38
N PHE A 60 8.85 -10.86 0.50
CA PHE A 60 9.00 -12.06 -0.31
C PHE A 60 10.47 -12.32 -0.64
N CYS A 61 10.79 -13.58 -0.93
CA CYS A 61 12.14 -14.02 -1.24
C CYS A 61 12.34 -14.12 -2.75
N LEU A 62 13.33 -13.42 -3.31
CA LEU A 62 13.78 -13.58 -4.69
C LEU A 62 15.29 -13.81 -4.70
N PHE A 63 15.74 -14.86 -5.39
CA PHE A 63 17.16 -15.20 -5.53
C PHE A 63 17.91 -15.26 -4.18
N GLY A 64 17.27 -15.81 -3.14
CA GLY A 64 17.84 -15.90 -1.80
C GLY A 64 17.92 -14.57 -1.04
N LYS A 65 17.29 -13.49 -1.55
CA LYS A 65 17.24 -12.18 -0.91
C LYS A 65 15.82 -11.82 -0.51
N CYS A 66 15.67 -11.15 0.63
CA CYS A 66 14.41 -10.63 1.11
C CYS A 66 14.09 -9.26 0.47
N TYR A 67 12.88 -9.12 -0.03
CA TYR A 67 12.32 -7.87 -0.58
C TYR A 67 11.04 -7.53 0.14
N CYS A 68 10.82 -6.25 0.43
CA CYS A 68 9.65 -5.77 1.15
C CYS A 68 8.77 -4.87 0.27
N VAL A 69 7.46 -4.93 0.48
CA VAL A 69 6.46 -4.12 -0.23
C VAL A 69 5.89 -3.07 0.70
N LYS A 70 6.02 -1.81 0.34
CA LYS A 70 5.35 -0.68 1.00
C LYS A 70 4.44 0.05 0.01
N ILE A 71 3.38 0.67 0.52
CA ILE A 71 2.48 1.55 -0.24
C ILE A 71 2.87 3.00 0.04
#